data_AF-A0A1C3E9W3-F1
#
_entry.id   AF-A0A1C3E9W3-F1
#
_cell.length_a   1.000
_cell.length_b   1.000
_cell.length_c   1.000
_cell.angle_alpha   90.00
_cell.angle_beta   90.00
_cell.angle_gamma   90.00
#
_symmetry.space_group_name_H-M   'P 1'
#
loop_
_entity.id
_entity.type
_entity.pdbx_description
1 polymer ?
#
loop_
_entity_poly.entity_id
_entity_poly.type
_entity_poly.pdbx_seq_one_letter_code
_entity_poly.pdbx_strand_id
1 'polypeptide(L)'
;MTSSGKDRLDKLQTAFRDDIAKIAETCVKHEGGTQIEVRHINAAFEVLGRLAFNRQPWWKRPELVVGLGVGIVSLALQLPGYAGNLLGSLSAPYVLAVTVFSWLLIFFGVGIVVFGWVYARYLH
;
A
#
# COMPACT_ATOMS: atom_id res chain seq x y z
N MET A 1 -11.73 -28.39 8.20
CA MET A 1 -11.78 -27.00 8.70
C MET A 1 -11.89 -27.05 10.20
N THR A 2 -10.80 -26.79 10.90
CA THR A 2 -10.67 -26.99 12.36
C THR A 2 -11.52 -25.96 13.12
N SER A 3 -12.25 -26.40 14.15
CA SER A 3 -13.17 -25.57 14.95
C SER A 3 -12.53 -24.29 15.51
N SER A 4 -11.20 -24.28 15.66
CA SER A 4 -10.38 -23.13 16.09
C SER A 4 -10.41 -21.95 15.11
N GLY A 5 -10.50 -22.19 13.80
CA GLY A 5 -10.56 -21.11 12.80
C GLY A 5 -11.90 -20.39 12.79
N LYS A 6 -13.00 -21.14 13.03
CA LYS A 6 -14.35 -20.59 13.11
C LYS A 6 -14.56 -19.75 14.38
N ASP A 7 -14.09 -20.25 15.53
CA ASP A 7 -14.16 -19.52 16.80
C ASP A 7 -13.33 -18.21 16.78
N ARG A 8 -12.19 -18.21 16.07
CA ARG A 8 -11.42 -16.99 15.83
C ARG A 8 -12.14 -15.99 14.95
N LEU A 9 -12.79 -16.46 13.88
CA LEU A 9 -13.55 -15.60 12.97
C LEU A 9 -14.75 -14.97 13.67
N ASP A 10 -15.48 -15.74 14.47
CA ASP A 10 -16.65 -15.26 15.21
C ASP A 10 -16.25 -14.19 16.23
N LYS A 11 -15.15 -14.40 16.98
CA LYS A 11 -14.60 -13.38 17.89
C LYS A 11 -14.19 -12.10 17.16
N LEU A 12 -13.60 -12.22 15.98
CA LEU A 12 -13.16 -11.09 15.18
C LEU A 12 -14.36 -10.31 14.63
N GLN A 13 -15.41 -11.01 14.21
CA GLN A 13 -16.66 -10.41 13.74
C GLN A 13 -17.39 -9.64 14.85
N THR A 14 -17.41 -10.19 16.07
CA THR A 14 -17.99 -9.49 17.24
C THR A 14 -17.18 -8.24 17.60
N ALA A 15 -15.85 -8.34 17.68
CA ALA A 15 -14.99 -7.18 17.95
C ALA A 15 -15.14 -6.08 16.88
N PHE A 16 -15.24 -6.48 15.60
CA PHE A 16 -15.42 -5.54 14.50
C PHE A 16 -16.78 -4.83 14.56
N ARG A 17 -17.85 -5.56 14.94
CA ARG A 17 -19.18 -4.96 15.15
C ARG A 17 -19.17 -3.96 16.30
N ASP A 18 -18.52 -4.29 17.42
CA ASP A 18 -18.42 -3.40 18.58
C ASP A 18 -17.64 -2.11 18.25
N ASP A 19 -16.55 -2.20 17.48
CA ASP A 19 -15.78 -1.04 17.06
C ASP A 19 -16.56 -0.15 16.09
N ILE A 20 -17.30 -0.74 15.13
CA ILE A 20 -18.19 0.03 14.23
C ILE A 20 -19.26 0.76 15.05
N ALA A 21 -19.89 0.07 16.01
CA ALA A 21 -20.95 0.65 16.83
C ALA A 21 -20.45 1.86 17.63
N LYS A 22 -19.26 1.75 18.26
CA LYS A 22 -18.64 2.85 19.00
C LYS A 22 -18.29 4.04 18.13
N ILE A 23 -17.74 3.81 16.94
CA ILE A 23 -17.37 4.90 16.03
C ILE A 23 -18.64 5.57 15.47
N ALA A 24 -19.65 4.79 15.09
CA ALA A 24 -20.93 5.32 14.63
C ALA A 24 -21.64 6.14 15.72
N GLU A 25 -21.62 5.68 16.98
CA GLU A 25 -22.17 6.45 18.11
C GLU A 25 -21.39 7.76 18.35
N THR A 26 -20.07 7.74 18.15
CA THR A 26 -19.23 8.93 18.24
C THR A 26 -19.55 9.93 17.12
N CYS A 27 -19.76 9.45 15.88
CA CYS A 27 -20.19 10.28 14.76
C CYS A 27 -21.56 10.92 15.03
N VAL A 28 -22.53 10.15 15.54
CA VAL A 28 -23.86 10.64 15.89
C VAL A 28 -23.79 11.72 16.96
N LYS A 29 -22.99 11.52 18.02
CA LYS A 29 -22.75 12.53 19.06
C LYS A 29 -22.11 13.79 18.51
N HIS A 30 -21.17 13.66 17.57
CA HIS A 30 -20.50 14.80 16.96
C HIS A 30 -21.42 15.61 16.03
N GLU A 31 -22.41 14.97 15.42
CA GLU A 31 -23.44 15.64 14.61
C GLU A 31 -24.64 16.13 15.44
N GLY A 32 -24.64 15.88 16.76
CA GLY A 32 -25.77 16.23 17.65
C GLY A 32 -27.04 15.43 17.40
N GLY A 33 -26.95 14.34 16.63
CA GLY A 33 -28.05 13.43 16.34
C GLY A 33 -28.31 12.47 17.49
N THR A 34 -29.51 11.88 17.52
CA THR A 34 -29.90 10.85 18.50
C THR A 34 -30.09 9.47 17.86
N GLN A 35 -30.05 9.37 16.53
CA GLN A 35 -30.25 8.11 15.81
C GLN A 35 -29.04 7.76 14.93
N ILE A 36 -28.67 6.48 14.94
CA ILE A 36 -27.65 5.93 14.03
C ILE A 36 -28.31 5.70 12.67
N GLU A 37 -27.92 6.49 11.69
CA GLU A 37 -28.31 6.35 10.29
C GLU A 37 -27.24 5.57 9.52
N VAL A 38 -27.60 5.07 8.35
CA VAL A 38 -26.70 4.34 7.44
C VAL A 38 -25.46 5.19 7.09
N ARG A 39 -25.58 6.51 7.02
CA ARG A 39 -24.44 7.42 6.78
C ARG A 39 -23.37 7.33 7.89
N HIS A 40 -23.78 7.18 9.15
CA HIS A 40 -22.86 7.08 10.29
C HIS A 40 -22.14 5.73 10.30
N ILE A 41 -22.82 4.66 9.85
CA ILE A 41 -22.21 3.33 9.69
C ILE A 41 -21.18 3.35 8.56
N ASN A 42 -21.49 3.99 7.43
CA ASN A 42 -20.55 4.13 6.31
C ASN A 42 -19.32 4.96 6.70
N ALA A 43 -19.51 6.06 7.42
CA ALA A 43 -18.42 6.86 7.95
C ALA A 43 -17.55 6.07 8.94
N ALA A 44 -18.16 5.29 9.83
CA ALA A 44 -17.43 4.40 10.74
C ALA A 44 -16.59 3.35 10.01
N PHE A 45 -17.13 2.78 8.92
CA PHE A 45 -16.40 1.87 8.04
C PHE A 45 -15.20 2.53 7.35
N GLU A 46 -15.35 3.76 6.84
CA GLU A 46 -14.25 4.49 6.22
C GLU A 46 -13.15 4.80 7.24
N VAL A 47 -13.52 5.20 8.46
CA VAL A 47 -12.58 5.49 9.56
C VAL A 47 -11.84 4.23 10.00
N LEU A 48 -12.54 3.10 10.16
CA LEU A 48 -11.93 1.80 10.44
C LEU A 48 -11.00 1.36 9.30
N GLY A 49 -11.42 1.57 8.05
CA GLY A 49 -10.60 1.35 6.88
C GLY A 49 -9.32 2.17 6.94
N ARG A 50 -9.41 3.49 7.19
CA ARG A 50 -8.23 4.35 7.36
C ARG A 50 -7.37 3.96 8.55
N LEU A 51 -7.93 3.57 9.68
CA LEU A 51 -7.18 3.11 10.85
C LEU A 51 -6.45 1.80 10.56
N ALA A 52 -7.08 0.86 9.85
CA ALA A 52 -6.45 -0.35 9.36
C ALA A 52 -5.38 -0.04 8.30
N PHE A 53 -5.59 1.00 7.47
CA PHE A 53 -4.61 1.50 6.52
C PHE A 53 -3.42 2.23 7.20
N ASN A 54 -3.65 2.92 8.31
CA ASN A 54 -2.61 3.65 9.06
C ASN A 54 -1.89 2.79 10.11
N ARG A 55 -2.47 1.67 10.56
CA ARG A 55 -1.85 0.82 11.61
C ARG A 55 -0.56 0.14 11.17
N GLN A 56 -0.39 -0.09 9.86
CA GLN A 56 0.86 -0.61 9.32
C GLN A 56 1.51 0.45 8.45
N PRO A 57 2.76 0.85 8.77
CA PRO A 57 3.55 1.70 7.90
C PRO A 57 3.58 1.14 6.48
N TRP A 58 3.67 2.02 5.47
CA TRP A 58 3.69 1.61 4.07
C TRP A 58 4.78 0.58 3.75
N TRP A 59 5.92 0.65 4.44
CA TRP A 59 7.03 -0.31 4.30
C TRP A 59 6.74 -1.71 4.88
N LYS A 60 5.69 -1.86 5.69
CA LYS A 60 5.22 -3.19 6.18
C LYS A 60 4.19 -3.82 5.27
N ARG A 61 3.73 -3.11 4.22
CA ARG A 61 2.74 -3.61 3.26
C ARG A 61 3.47 -4.15 2.03
N PRO A 62 3.60 -5.47 1.87
CA PRO A 62 4.42 -6.03 0.80
C PRO A 62 3.90 -5.68 -0.59
N GLU A 63 2.58 -5.55 -0.77
CA GLU A 63 1.97 -5.13 -2.03
C GLU A 63 2.40 -3.70 -2.45
N LEU A 64 2.46 -2.77 -1.50
CA LEU A 64 2.91 -1.40 -1.77
C LEU A 64 4.42 -1.35 -2.04
N VAL A 65 5.21 -2.13 -1.31
CA VAL A 65 6.67 -2.21 -1.50
C VAL A 65 7.00 -2.83 -2.87
N VAL A 66 6.32 -3.91 -3.24
CA VAL A 66 6.46 -4.54 -4.56
C VAL A 66 5.97 -3.59 -5.65
N GLY A 67 4.83 -2.93 -5.47
CA GLY A 67 4.33 -1.92 -6.42
C GLY A 67 5.30 -0.76 -6.64
N LEU A 68 5.95 -0.29 -5.57
CA LEU A 68 6.96 0.76 -5.63
C LEU A 68 8.23 0.29 -6.37
N GLY A 69 8.68 -0.94 -6.10
CA GLY A 69 9.80 -1.55 -6.83
C GLY A 69 9.51 -1.73 -8.32
N VAL A 70 8.32 -2.22 -8.68
CA VAL A 70 7.87 -2.35 -10.08
C VAL A 70 7.77 -0.98 -10.75
N GLY A 71 7.30 0.05 -10.04
CA GLY A 71 7.26 1.42 -10.52
C GLY A 71 8.65 1.96 -10.85
N ILE A 72 9.63 1.74 -9.96
CA ILE A 72 11.03 2.14 -10.18
C ILE A 72 11.63 1.42 -11.40
N VAL A 73 11.42 0.11 -11.53
CA VAL A 73 11.93 -0.66 -12.68
C VAL A 73 11.27 -0.18 -13.98
N SER A 74 9.96 0.06 -13.96
CA SER A 74 9.22 0.56 -15.13
C SER A 74 9.70 1.94 -15.57
N LEU A 75 10.02 2.82 -14.62
CA LEU A 75 10.60 4.14 -14.88
C LEU A 75 12.02 4.01 -15.45
N ALA A 76 12.83 3.11 -14.89
CA ALA A 76 14.19 2.83 -15.32
C ALA A 76 14.27 2.33 -16.77
N LEU A 77 13.31 1.51 -17.20
CA LEU A 77 13.25 1.02 -18.57
C LEU A 77 12.81 2.10 -19.57
N GLN A 78 12.06 3.09 -19.13
CA GLN A 78 11.58 4.18 -19.99
C GLN A 78 12.61 5.32 -20.15
N LEU A 79 13.49 5.51 -19.17
CA LEU A 79 14.52 6.57 -19.15
C LEU A 79 15.39 6.62 -20.42
N PRO A 80 15.92 5.50 -20.95
CA PRO A 80 16.69 5.52 -22.20
C PRO A 80 15.88 5.96 -23.42
N GLY A 81 14.60 5.56 -23.49
CA GLY A 81 13.70 5.92 -24.59
C GLY A 81 13.30 7.41 -24.57
N TYR A 82 13.09 7.97 -23.38
CA TYR A 82 12.82 9.41 -23.23
C TYR A 82 14.06 10.27 -23.48
N ALA A 83 15.24 9.83 -23.04
CA ALA A 83 16.49 10.54 -23.31
C ALA A 83 16.79 10.61 -24.81
N GLY A 84 16.52 9.53 -25.56
CA GLY A 84 16.68 9.49 -27.02
C GLY A 84 15.71 10.41 -27.78
N ASN A 85 14.48 10.56 -27.29
CA ASN A 85 13.44 11.37 -27.97
C ASN A 85 13.47 12.87 -27.63
N LEU A 86 13.93 13.26 -26.44
CA LEU A 86 13.94 14.67 -26.02
C LEU A 86 15.21 15.43 -26.44
N LEU A 87 16.31 14.73 -26.69
CA LEU A 87 17.62 15.33 -26.90
C LEU A 87 18.25 14.72 -28.16
N GLY A 88 17.82 15.17 -29.34
CA GLY A 88 18.19 14.65 -30.67
C GLY A 88 19.68 14.68 -31.07
N SER A 89 20.61 14.89 -30.12
CA SER A 89 22.06 14.68 -30.31
C SER A 89 22.76 14.50 -28.95
N LEU A 90 22.59 13.34 -28.32
CA LEU A 90 23.32 13.03 -27.09
C LEU A 90 24.75 12.58 -27.40
N SER A 91 25.72 13.16 -26.70
CA SER A 91 27.11 12.71 -26.77
C SER A 91 27.21 11.29 -26.19
N ALA A 92 28.06 10.44 -26.78
CA ALA A 92 28.33 9.07 -26.32
C ALA A 92 28.48 8.91 -24.78
N PRO A 93 29.19 9.81 -24.05
CA PRO A 93 29.29 9.71 -22.60
C PRO A 93 27.95 9.92 -21.86
N TYR A 94 27.04 10.72 -22.40
CA TYR A 94 25.73 10.94 -21.78
C TYR A 94 24.82 9.72 -21.94
N VAL A 95 24.83 9.08 -23.11
CA VAL A 95 24.10 7.82 -23.35
C VAL A 95 24.60 6.73 -22.41
N LEU A 96 25.93 6.65 -22.22
CA LEU A 96 26.54 5.72 -21.27
C LEU A 96 26.08 6.01 -19.83
N ALA A 97 26.09 7.28 -19.41
CA ALA A 97 25.67 7.68 -18.06
C ALA A 97 24.19 7.35 -17.78
N VAL A 98 23.29 7.65 -18.73
CA VAL A 98 21.85 7.32 -18.61
C VAL A 98 21.63 5.82 -18.57
N THR A 99 22.38 5.06 -19.36
CA THR A 99 22.29 3.60 -19.38
C THR A 99 22.75 3.00 -18.06
N VAL A 100 23.90 3.43 -17.53
CA VAL A 100 24.42 2.99 -16.23
C VAL A 100 23.46 3.37 -15.10
N PHE A 101 22.92 4.58 -15.12
CA PHE A 101 21.94 5.04 -14.13
C PHE A 101 20.64 4.20 -14.20
N SER A 102 20.17 3.86 -15.40
CA SER A 102 19.00 3.00 -15.58
C SER A 102 19.24 1.59 -15.03
N TRP A 103 20.42 1.01 -15.26
CA TRP A 103 20.79 -0.28 -14.66
C TRP A 103 20.81 -0.22 -13.13
N LEU A 104 21.39 0.83 -12.54
CA LEU A 104 21.40 1.00 -11.08
C LEU A 104 19.98 1.08 -10.51
N LEU A 105 19.06 1.80 -11.17
CA LEU A 105 17.65 1.86 -10.77
C LEU A 105 16.95 0.50 -10.90
N ILE A 106 17.26 -0.29 -11.94
CA ILE A 106 16.73 -1.65 -12.09
C ILE A 106 17.20 -2.53 -10.92
N PHE A 107 18.49 -2.55 -10.62
CA PHE A 107 19.03 -3.33 -9.49
C PHE A 107 18.41 -2.90 -8.16
N PHE A 108 18.25 -1.60 -7.96
CA PHE A 108 17.61 -1.05 -6.76
C PHE A 108 16.14 -1.45 -6.66
N GLY A 109 15.38 -1.31 -7.75
CA GLY A 109 13.97 -1.70 -7.80
C GLY A 109 13.76 -3.20 -7.60
N VAL A 110 14.58 -4.05 -8.22
CA VAL A 110 14.57 -5.51 -8.00
C VAL A 110 14.90 -5.84 -6.55
N GLY A 111 15.89 -5.16 -5.96
CA GLY A 111 16.22 -5.30 -4.54
C GLY A 111 15.04 -4.99 -3.62
N ILE A 112 14.27 -3.93 -3.91
CA ILE A 112 13.05 -3.58 -3.18
C ILE A 112 11.97 -4.66 -3.32
N VAL A 113 11.77 -5.20 -4.53
CA VAL A 113 10.78 -6.27 -4.77
C VAL A 113 11.17 -7.54 -4.01
N VAL A 114 12.43 -7.96 -4.07
CA VAL A 114 12.94 -9.13 -3.33
C VAL A 114 12.82 -8.90 -1.83
N PHE A 115 13.19 -7.72 -1.33
CA PHE A 115 13.03 -7.36 0.08
C PHE A 115 11.56 -7.41 0.51
N GLY A 116 10.66 -6.81 -0.26
CA GLY A 116 9.22 -6.85 0.01
C GLY A 116 8.65 -8.27 0.01
N TRP A 117 9.10 -9.12 -0.92
CA TRP A 117 8.68 -10.52 -1.00
C TRP A 117 9.20 -11.37 0.17
N VAL A 118 10.48 -11.22 0.53
CA VAL A 118 11.08 -11.90 1.70
C VAL A 118 10.42 -11.44 2.99
N TYR A 119 10.19 -10.13 3.15
CA TYR A 119 9.51 -9.58 4.31
C TYR A 119 8.08 -10.11 4.44
N ALA A 120 7.34 -10.21 3.34
CA ALA A 120 5.99 -10.80 3.31
C ALA A 120 5.96 -12.26 3.78
N ARG A 121 7.01 -13.02 3.46
CA ARG A 121 7.04 -14.48 3.63
C ARG A 121 7.60 -14.95 4.97
N TYR A 122 8.46 -14.17 5.61
CA TYR A 122 9.20 -14.59 6.81
C TYR A 122 8.94 -13.75 8.06
N LEU A 123 8.37 -12.55 7.95
CA LEU A 123 8.16 -11.63 9.06
C LEU A 123 6.68 -11.44 9.45
N HIS A 124 5.80 -12.32 8.95
CA HIS A 124 4.36 -12.31 9.19
C HIS A 124 3.88 -13.61 9.86
#